data_AF-A0A7S0UAR7-F1
#
_entry.id   AF-A0A7S0UAR7-F1
#
_cell.length_a   1.000
_cell.length_b   1.000
_cell.length_c   1.000
_cell.angle_alpha   90.00
_cell.angle_beta   90.00
_cell.angle_gamma   90.00
#
_symmetry.space_group_name_H-M   'P 1'
#
loop_
_entity.id
_entity.type
_entity.pdbx_description
1 polymer ?
#
loop_
_entity_poly.entity_id
_entity_poly.type
_entity_poly.pdbx_seq_one_letter_code
_entity_poly.pdbx_strand_id
1 'polypeptide(L)'
;ITGSSAGGLLVGAFLNMFPNMVAAAVAKVPFVDPSATMSDPSLPLTTHEYDEWGDVHNDQAARDLLRSYCPYENVKRQKYPPIMATASYQDTRVMPFVDPSA
;
A
#
# COMPACT_ATOMS: atom_id res chain seq x y z
N ILE A 1 -6.43 1.48 -15.29
CA ILE A 1 -5.51 0.47 -14.69
C ILE A 1 -6.24 -0.27 -13.58
N THR A 2 -5.91 -1.53 -13.32
CA THR A 2 -6.51 -2.29 -12.21
C THR A 2 -5.47 -3.13 -11.48
N GLY A 3 -5.68 -3.37 -10.19
CA GLY A 3 -4.82 -4.17 -9.35
C GLY A 3 -5.54 -4.66 -8.10
N SER A 4 -5.06 -5.76 -7.53
CA SER A 4 -5.64 -6.38 -6.33
C SER A 4 -4.57 -6.78 -5.32
N SER A 5 -4.84 -6.63 -4.01
CA SER A 5 -3.87 -6.96 -2.94
C SER A 5 -2.54 -6.23 -3.19
N ALA A 6 -1.41 -6.93 -3.35
CA ALA A 6 -0.12 -6.35 -3.76
C ALA A 6 -0.19 -5.63 -5.13
N GLY A 7 -1.07 -6.03 -6.05
CA GLY A 7 -1.34 -5.25 -7.26
C GLY A 7 -1.99 -3.89 -6.97
N GLY A 8 -2.64 -3.73 -5.81
CA GLY A 8 -3.15 -2.46 -5.32
C GLY A 8 -2.04 -1.49 -4.92
N LEU A 9 -0.91 -1.99 -4.41
CA LEU A 9 0.30 -1.22 -4.14
C LEU A 9 0.82 -0.60 -5.44
N LEU A 10 0.93 -1.40 -6.51
CA LEU A 10 1.32 -0.94 -7.84
C LEU A 10 0.38 0.16 -8.34
N VAL A 11 -0.94 -0.06 -8.25
CA VAL A 11 -1.93 0.94 -8.64
C VAL A 11 -1.75 2.24 -7.84
N GLY A 12 -1.63 2.15 -6.51
CA GLY A 12 -1.47 3.31 -5.64
C GLY A 12 -0.19 4.11 -5.93
N ALA A 13 0.95 3.43 -6.02
CA ALA A 13 2.23 4.06 -6.34
C ALA A 13 2.21 4.71 -7.73
N PHE A 14 1.67 3.99 -8.73
CA PHE A 14 1.50 4.51 -10.09
C PHE A 14 0.65 5.78 -10.11
N LEU A 15 -0.46 5.81 -9.38
CA LEU A 15 -1.34 6.99 -9.33
C LEU A 15 -0.68 8.19 -8.65
N ASN A 16 0.22 7.98 -7.67
CA ASN A 16 0.98 9.06 -7.05
C ASN A 16 2.03 9.66 -8.00
N MET A 17 2.66 8.81 -8.84
CA MET A 17 3.72 9.21 -9.76
C MET A 17 3.20 9.73 -11.10
N PHE A 18 2.17 9.09 -11.66
CA PHE A 18 1.69 9.27 -13.03
C PHE A 18 0.16 9.36 -13.14
N PRO A 19 -0.52 10.25 -12.38
CA PRO A 19 -1.98 10.27 -12.32
C PRO A 19 -2.66 10.56 -13.66
N ASN A 20 -1.98 11.25 -14.58
CA ASN A 20 -2.54 11.67 -15.87
C ASN A 20 -2.40 10.61 -16.98
N MET A 21 -1.78 9.46 -16.70
CA MET A 21 -1.53 8.42 -17.70
C MET A 21 -2.68 7.43 -17.87
N VAL A 22 -3.72 7.51 -17.04
CA VAL A 22 -4.87 6.60 -17.07
C VAL A 22 -6.18 7.37 -16.90
N ALA A 23 -7.23 6.90 -17.59
CA ALA A 23 -8.55 7.50 -17.49
C ALA A 23 -9.30 7.16 -16.19
N ALA A 24 -9.02 6.00 -15.59
CA ALA A 24 -9.60 5.53 -14.34
C ALA A 24 -8.76 4.41 -13.71
N ALA A 25 -8.96 4.18 -12.42
CA ALA A 25 -8.33 3.08 -11.67
C ALA A 25 -9.33 2.25 -10.86
N VAL A 26 -9.07 0.95 -10.77
CA VAL A 26 -9.82 0.01 -9.92
C VAL A 26 -8.85 -0.74 -9.00
N ALA A 27 -8.97 -0.51 -7.70
CA ALA A 27 -8.08 -1.06 -6.66
C ALA A 27 -8.88 -2.00 -5.75
N LYS A 28 -8.62 -3.31 -5.83
CA LYS A 28 -9.37 -4.34 -5.09
C LYS A 28 -8.57 -4.83 -3.88
N VAL A 29 -9.12 -4.72 -2.67
CA VAL A 29 -8.44 -5.02 -1.40
C VAL A 29 -6.99 -4.50 -1.40
N PRO A 30 -6.75 -3.21 -1.71
CA PRO A 30 -5.42 -2.76 -2.11
C PRO A 30 -4.50 -2.61 -0.91
N PHE A 31 -3.29 -3.17 -1.02
CA PHE A 31 -2.23 -2.99 -0.04
C PHE A 31 -1.58 -1.60 -0.21
N VAL A 32 -2.10 -0.59 0.50
CA VAL A 32 -1.74 0.82 0.30
C VAL A 32 -0.83 1.41 1.38
N ASP A 33 -0.67 0.72 2.51
CA ASP A 33 0.19 1.14 3.62
C ASP A 33 1.21 0.06 4.01
N PRO A 34 2.13 -0.30 3.09
CA PRO A 34 3.19 -1.26 3.40
C PRO A 34 4.14 -0.77 4.48
N SER A 35 4.35 0.55 4.59
CA SER A 35 5.26 1.13 5.59
C SER A 35 4.79 0.85 7.02
N ALA A 36 3.51 1.12 7.32
CA ALA A 36 2.93 0.78 8.61
C ALA A 36 2.88 -0.74 8.83
N THR A 37 2.46 -1.50 7.81
CA THR A 37 2.30 -2.96 7.93
C THR A 37 3.62 -3.66 8.20
N MET A 38 4.68 -3.34 7.45
CA MET A 38 6.00 -3.95 7.61
C MET A 38 6.67 -3.56 8.93
N SER A 39 6.27 -2.42 9.52
CA SER A 39 6.76 -1.95 10.82
C SER A 39 6.09 -2.65 12.02
N ASP A 40 5.06 -3.47 11.79
CA ASP A 40 4.38 -4.22 12.84
C ASP A 40 4.56 -5.74 12.65
N PRO A 41 5.50 -6.37 13.36
CA PRO A 41 5.76 -7.81 13.24
C PRO A 41 4.67 -8.67 13.89
N SER A 42 3.71 -8.08 14.61
CA SER A 42 2.59 -8.82 15.19
C SER A 42 1.50 -9.17 14.17
N LEU A 43 1.48 -8.48 13.02
CA LEU A 43 0.50 -8.71 11.98
C LEU A 43 0.77 -10.04 11.25
N PRO A 44 -0.30 -10.74 10.84
CA PRO A 44 -0.15 -11.91 10.01
C PRO A 44 0.55 -11.51 8.71
N LEU A 45 1.54 -12.32 8.30
CA LEU A 45 2.35 -12.18 7.08
C LEU A 45 3.56 -11.24 7.16
N THR A 46 3.60 -10.23 8.03
CA THR A 46 4.68 -9.23 8.02
C THR A 46 6.09 -9.82 8.02
N THR A 47 6.40 -10.71 8.96
CA THR A 47 7.74 -11.33 9.06
C THR A 47 8.04 -12.29 7.90
N HIS A 48 7.02 -12.87 7.27
CA HIS A 48 7.18 -13.72 6.10
C HIS A 48 7.42 -12.92 4.81
N GLU A 49 7.04 -11.65 4.78
CA GLU A 49 7.17 -10.79 3.60
C GLU A 49 8.41 -9.87 3.65
N TYR A 50 9.27 -9.98 4.66
CA TYR A 50 10.55 -9.25 4.71
C TYR A 50 11.46 -9.59 3.52
N ASP A 51 11.41 -10.82 3.01
CA ASP A 51 12.16 -11.20 1.81
C ASP A 51 11.64 -10.49 0.54
N GLU A 52 10.40 -10.01 0.54
CA GLU A 52 9.77 -9.31 -0.59
C GLU A 52 9.90 -7.78 -0.45
N TRP A 53 9.55 -7.24 0.72
CA TRP A 53 9.46 -5.77 0.94
C TRP A 53 10.66 -5.17 1.69
N GLY A 54 11.43 -6.03 2.36
CA GLY A 54 12.56 -5.65 3.21
C GLY A 54 12.22 -5.57 4.70
N ASP A 55 13.24 -5.82 5.54
CA ASP A 55 13.16 -5.66 6.99
C ASP A 55 13.34 -4.18 7.38
N VAL A 56 12.23 -3.50 7.61
CA VAL A 56 12.19 -2.09 7.97
C VAL A 56 12.66 -1.80 9.41
N HIS A 57 12.90 -2.80 10.24
CA HIS A 57 13.44 -2.59 11.59
C HIS A 57 14.97 -2.51 11.56
N ASN A 58 15.60 -3.37 10.77
CA ASN A 58 17.05 -3.55 10.79
C ASN A 58 17.77 -2.95 9.58
N ASP A 59 17.06 -2.58 8.51
CA ASP A 59 17.65 -2.01 7.30
C ASP A 59 17.04 -0.64 6.96
N GLN A 60 17.80 0.42 7.23
CA GLN A 60 17.39 1.79 6.90
C GLN A 60 17.19 2.01 5.39
N ALA A 61 17.99 1.36 4.53
CA ALA A 61 17.82 1.50 3.09
C ALA A 61 16.52 0.83 2.62
N ALA A 62 16.16 -0.32 3.21
CA ALA A 62 14.87 -0.96 2.96
C ALA A 62 13.70 -0.06 3.40
N ARG A 63 13.80 0.58 4.58
CA ARG A 63 12.81 1.57 5.04
C ARG A 63 12.62 2.71 4.06
N ASP A 64 13.73 3.37 3.69
CA ASP A 64 13.69 4.55 2.83
C ASP A 64 13.15 4.19 1.45
N LEU A 65 13.53 3.01 0.92
CA LEU A 65 13.00 2.48 -0.32
C LEU A 65 11.50 2.22 -0.22
N LEU A 66 11.02 1.49 0.80
CA LEU A 66 9.59 1.19 0.99
C LEU A 66 8.75 2.47 1.10
N ARG A 67 9.25 3.46 1.85
CA ARG A 67 8.59 4.76 2.01
C ARG A 67 8.56 5.57 0.72
N SER A 68 9.57 5.45 -0.15
CA SER A 68 9.64 6.21 -1.40
C SER A 68 8.49 5.92 -2.38
N TYR A 69 7.87 4.74 -2.28
CA TYR A 69 6.75 4.34 -3.14
C TYR A 69 5.47 3.95 -2.38
N CYS A 70 5.48 3.95 -1.04
CA CYS A 70 4.31 3.70 -0.21
C CYS A 70 3.12 4.58 -0.63
N PRO A 71 2.00 4.01 -1.11
CA PRO A 71 0.91 4.79 -1.66
C PRO A 71 0.32 5.78 -0.66
N TYR A 72 0.08 5.34 0.58
CA TYR A 72 -0.53 6.16 1.62
C TYR A 72 0.35 7.36 2.01
N GLU A 73 1.67 7.14 2.21
CA GLU A 73 2.60 8.23 2.57
C GLU A 73 2.85 9.23 1.43
N ASN A 74 2.69 8.80 0.17
CA ASN A 74 2.99 9.62 -1.00
C ASN A 74 1.76 10.31 -1.61
N VAL A 75 0.61 10.27 -0.95
CA VAL A 75 -0.56 11.06 -1.37
C VAL A 75 -0.22 12.55 -1.25
N LYS A 76 -0.22 13.23 -2.40
CA LYS A 76 0.01 14.68 -2.49
C LYS A 76 -1.18 15.41 -3.10
N ARG A 77 -1.22 16.74 -2.94
CA ARG A 77 -2.22 17.61 -3.55
C ARG A 77 -2.02 17.68 -5.06
N GLN A 78 -2.75 16.83 -5.78
CA GLN A 78 -2.75 16.77 -7.24
C GLN A 78 -4.11 16.27 -7.76
N LYS A 79 -4.32 16.35 -9.08
CA LYS A 79 -5.50 15.73 -9.69
C LYS A 79 -5.24 14.24 -9.85
N TYR A 80 -6.11 13.42 -9.28
CA TYR A 80 -6.15 11.97 -9.52
C TYR A 80 -7.27 11.64 -10.52
N PRO A 81 -7.15 10.55 -11.28
CA PRO A 81 -8.26 10.05 -12.08
C PRO A 81 -9.38 9.54 -11.16
N PRO A 82 -10.59 9.29 -11.68
CA PRO A 82 -11.60 8.53 -10.95
C PRO A 82 -11.06 7.18 -10.46
N ILE A 83 -11.28 6.87 -9.18
CA ILE A 83 -10.80 5.66 -8.51
C ILE A 83 -12.00 4.92 -7.90
N MET A 84 -12.10 3.62 -8.18
CA MET A 84 -12.96 2.71 -7.43
C MET A 84 -12.08 1.81 -6.55
N ALA A 85 -12.17 1.98 -5.23
CA ALA A 85 -11.52 1.13 -4.26
C ALA A 85 -12.55 0.21 -3.59
N THR A 86 -12.27 -1.09 -3.52
CA THR A 86 -13.12 -2.05 -2.82
C THR A 86 -12.33 -2.73 -1.72
N ALA A 87 -12.94 -2.95 -0.55
CA ALA A 87 -12.34 -3.68 0.57
C ALA A 87 -13.36 -4.64 1.18
N SER A 88 -12.89 -5.59 2.00
CA SER A 88 -13.76 -6.50 2.76
C SER A 88 -13.40 -6.41 4.24
N TYR A 89 -14.39 -6.20 5.09
CA TYR A 89 -14.21 -6.14 6.55
C TYR A 89 -13.58 -7.42 7.13
N GLN A 90 -13.80 -8.57 6.48
CA GLN A 90 -13.27 -9.87 6.91
C GLN A 90 -11.94 -10.26 6.23
N ASP A 91 -11.31 -9.37 5.45
CA ASP A 91 -10.02 -9.69 4.83
C ASP A 91 -8.89 -9.62 5.87
N THR A 92 -8.26 -10.76 6.14
CA THR A 92 -7.13 -10.89 7.08
C THR A 92 -5.77 -10.77 6.41
N ARG A 93 -5.71 -10.61 5.08
CA ARG A 93 -4.46 -10.50 4.32
C ARG A 93 -4.09 -9.06 4.04
N VAL A 94 -5.10 -8.22 3.80
CA VAL A 94 -4.93 -6.77 3.69
C VAL A 94 -5.96 -6.14 4.59
N MET A 95 -5.53 -5.70 5.77
CA MET A 95 -6.42 -5.09 6.75
C MET A 95 -6.88 -3.72 6.25
N PRO A 96 -8.18 -3.53 5.98
CA PRO A 96 -8.67 -2.29 5.38
C PRO A 96 -8.91 -1.19 6.40
N PHE A 97 -8.89 -1.51 7.69
CA PHE A 97 -9.11 -0.57 8.78
C PHE A 97 -7.99 -0.76 9.80
N VAL A 98 -7.09 0.21 9.87
CA VAL A 98 -6.29 0.44 11.08
C VAL A 98 -7.24 1.19 12.02
N ASP A 99 -7.59 0.59 13.16
CA ASP A 99 -8.33 1.31 14.20
C ASP A 99 -7.47 2.50 14.64
N PRO A 100 -7.90 3.77 14.45
CA PRO A 100 -7.12 4.92 14.89
C PRO A 100 -6.97 5.01 16.43
N SER A 101 -7.64 4.13 17.18
CA SER A 101 -7.67 4.08 18.64
C SER A 101 -6.99 2.84 19.26
N ALA A 102 -6.40 1.96 18.46
CA ALA A 102 -5.61 0.81 18.93
C ALA A 102 -4.15 1.16 19.20
#